data_AF-A0A2N6T752-F1
#
_entry.id   AF-A0A2N6T752-F1
#
_cell.length_a   1.000
_cell.length_b   1.000
_cell.length_c   1.000
_cell.angle_alpha   90.00
_cell.angle_beta   90.00
_cell.angle_gamma   90.00
#
_symmetry.space_group_name_H-M   'P 1'
#
loop_
_entity.id
_entity.type
_entity.pdbx_description
1 polymer ?
#
loop_
_entity_poly.entity_id
_entity_poly.type
_entity_poly.pdbx_seq_one_letter_code
_entity_poly.pdbx_strand_id
1 'polypeptide(L)'
;MTIREQFQDDVNEFIDDLTTFATGSYLNEDDKELWDEPFDPAVLPDLKRLMEMYLDTLDLVDADPGAEKLNAVVEPFFTNLHEFNAQHADAVLEPEEKADLQDFAYRAAAATGATEEALNSLPELE
;
A
#
# COMPACT_ATOMS: atom_id res chain seq x y z
N MET A 1 -18.01 5.52 -10.21
CA MET A 1 -17.18 5.26 -9.04
C MET A 1 -15.78 5.09 -9.57
N THR A 2 -14.85 5.90 -9.09
CA THR A 2 -13.44 5.76 -9.44
C THR A 2 -12.84 4.57 -8.70
N ILE A 3 -11.72 4.04 -9.19
CA ILE A 3 -10.94 3.02 -8.47
C ILE A 3 -10.53 3.58 -7.10
N ARG A 4 -10.18 4.87 -7.05
CA ARG A 4 -9.92 5.56 -5.78
C ARG A 4 -11.08 5.47 -4.78
N GLU A 5 -12.30 5.77 -5.22
CA GLU A 5 -13.48 5.70 -4.35
C GLU A 5 -13.78 4.26 -3.91
N GLN A 6 -13.53 3.28 -4.77
CA GLN A 6 -13.78 1.86 -4.50
C GLN A 6 -12.86 1.29 -3.41
N PHE A 7 -11.60 1.70 -3.38
CA PHE A 7 -10.56 1.14 -2.49
C PHE A 7 -10.18 2.07 -1.33
N GLN A 8 -10.87 3.20 -1.14
CA GLN A 8 -10.52 4.15 -0.09
C GLN A 8 -10.69 3.55 1.32
N ASP A 9 -11.66 2.66 1.50
CA ASP A 9 -11.88 1.98 2.78
C ASP A 9 -10.71 1.02 3.08
N ASP A 10 -10.23 0.25 2.09
CA ASP A 10 -9.01 -0.58 2.25
C ASP A 10 -7.78 0.27 2.63
N VAL A 11 -7.60 1.44 2.00
CA VAL A 11 -6.49 2.35 2.33
C VAL A 11 -6.61 2.86 3.76
N ASN A 12 -7.82 3.21 4.20
CA ASN A 12 -8.03 3.73 5.55
C ASN A 12 -7.79 2.63 6.59
N GLU A 13 -8.31 1.42 6.36
CA GLU A 13 -8.14 0.27 7.26
C GLU A 13 -6.66 -0.07 7.44
N PHE A 14 -5.92 -0.19 6.34
CA PHE A 14 -4.48 -0.49 6.39
C PHE A 14 -3.67 0.56 7.19
N ILE A 15 -3.98 1.84 7.01
CA ILE A 15 -3.30 2.93 7.73
C ILE A 15 -3.72 2.97 9.21
N ASP A 16 -4.98 2.66 9.51
CA ASP A 16 -5.48 2.61 10.89
C ASP A 16 -4.88 1.43 11.67
N ASP A 17 -4.67 0.28 11.03
CA ASP A 17 -4.00 -0.88 11.62
C ASP A 17 -2.53 -0.58 11.93
N LEU A 18 -1.81 0.01 10.97
CA LEU A 18 -0.44 0.48 11.19
C LEU A 18 -0.36 1.54 12.29
N THR A 19 -1.32 2.46 12.34
CA THR A 19 -1.39 3.46 13.42
C THR A 19 -1.63 2.80 14.77
N THR A 20 -2.48 1.78 14.82
CA THR A 20 -2.77 1.02 16.05
C THR A 20 -1.52 0.33 16.55
N PHE A 21 -0.77 -0.31 15.65
CA PHE A 21 0.50 -0.96 15.95
C PHE A 21 1.57 0.04 16.40
N ALA A 22 1.81 1.09 15.61
CA ALA A 22 2.84 2.10 15.84
C ALA A 22 2.58 3.03 17.02
N THR A 23 1.36 3.06 17.57
CA THR A 23 1.07 3.86 18.77
C THR A 23 0.91 3.00 20.03
N GLY A 24 0.94 1.68 19.88
CA GLY A 24 0.63 0.73 20.94
C GLY A 24 -0.74 1.00 21.57
N SER A 25 -1.71 1.51 20.81
CA SER A 25 -3.01 1.93 21.37
C SER A 25 -3.87 0.76 21.88
N TYR A 26 -3.50 -0.46 21.48
CA TYR A 26 -4.07 -1.71 21.98
C TYR A 26 -3.51 -2.14 23.35
N LEU A 27 -2.41 -1.53 23.80
CA LEU A 27 -1.75 -1.85 25.07
C LEU A 27 -2.43 -1.12 26.23
N ASN A 28 -2.37 -1.73 27.41
CA ASN A 28 -2.67 -1.03 28.66
C ASN A 28 -1.50 -0.11 29.07
N GLU A 29 -1.73 0.76 30.05
CA GLU A 29 -0.72 1.74 30.48
C GLU A 29 0.58 1.07 30.99
N ASP A 30 0.46 -0.01 31.77
CA ASP A 30 1.61 -0.72 32.35
C ASP A 30 2.50 -1.36 31.27
N ASP A 31 1.89 -1.99 30.26
CA ASP A 31 2.62 -2.60 29.13
C ASP A 31 3.21 -1.52 28.22
N LYS A 32 2.53 -0.38 28.07
CA LYS A 32 2.97 0.74 27.24
C LYS A 32 4.20 1.45 27.82
N GLU A 33 4.41 1.42 29.13
CA GLU A 33 5.64 1.95 29.77
C GLU A 33 6.90 1.17 29.39
N LEU A 34 6.76 -0.10 29.01
CA LEU A 34 7.86 -1.00 28.64
C LEU A 34 7.95 -1.25 27.13
N TRP A 35 7.08 -0.62 26.36
CA TRP A 35 6.97 -0.80 24.93
C TRP A 35 7.75 0.28 24.19
N ASP A 36 8.57 -0.14 23.24
CA ASP A 36 9.27 0.75 22.32
C ASP A 36 8.47 0.86 21.03
N GLU A 37 8.32 2.09 20.54
CA GLU A 37 7.65 2.38 19.28
C GLU A 37 8.41 1.76 18.10
N PRO A 38 7.75 0.95 17.24
CA PRO A 38 8.42 0.25 16.16
C PRO A 38 8.89 1.21 15.06
N PHE A 39 8.10 2.25 14.79
CA PHE A 39 8.41 3.33 13.85
C PHE A 39 7.55 4.58 14.18
N ASP A 40 7.99 5.75 13.74
CA ASP A 40 7.27 7.02 13.98
C ASP A 40 5.94 7.05 13.19
N PRO A 41 4.76 7.05 13.84
CA PRO A 41 3.47 7.06 13.14
C PRO A 41 3.23 8.32 12.30
N ALA A 42 4.02 9.38 12.48
CA ALA A 42 3.94 10.59 11.65
C ALA A 42 4.28 10.36 10.17
N VAL A 43 4.86 9.20 9.82
CA VAL A 43 5.19 8.82 8.44
C VAL A 43 4.00 8.22 7.67
N LEU A 44 2.96 7.75 8.38
CA LEU A 44 1.81 7.05 7.78
C LEU A 44 0.98 7.91 6.81
N PRO A 45 0.82 9.24 7.00
CA PRO A 45 0.19 10.09 5.98
C PRO A 45 0.92 10.07 4.63
N ASP A 46 2.24 9.89 4.60
CA ASP A 46 2.99 9.79 3.35
C ASP A 46 2.78 8.43 2.67
N LEU A 47 2.76 7.34 3.43
CA LEU A 47 2.39 6.01 2.93
C LEU A 47 0.97 6.01 2.34
N LYS A 48 0.02 6.59 3.08
CA LYS A 48 -1.35 6.78 2.61
C LYS A 48 -1.36 7.47 1.26
N ARG A 49 -0.67 8.61 1.14
CA ARG A 49 -0.56 9.37 -0.11
C ARG A 49 0.01 8.54 -1.26
N LEU A 50 0.97 7.65 -1.02
CA LEU A 50 1.50 6.75 -2.08
C LEU A 50 0.43 5.79 -2.60
N MET A 51 -0.31 5.13 -1.72
CA MET A 51 -1.41 4.23 -2.10
C MET A 51 -2.50 4.98 -2.87
N GLU A 52 -2.85 6.16 -2.36
CA GLU A 52 -3.83 7.06 -2.93
C GLU A 52 -3.45 7.54 -4.34
N MET A 53 -2.20 7.95 -4.55
CA MET A 53 -1.68 8.33 -5.86
C MET A 53 -1.63 7.17 -6.85
N TYR A 54 -1.37 5.95 -6.37
CA TYR A 54 -1.43 4.75 -7.20
C TYR A 54 -2.84 4.48 -7.72
N LEU A 55 -3.86 4.53 -6.85
CA LEU A 55 -5.26 4.40 -7.23
C LEU A 55 -5.68 5.50 -8.22
N ASP A 56 -5.30 6.75 -7.95
CA ASP A 56 -5.59 7.88 -8.86
C ASP A 56 -4.92 7.68 -10.23
N THR A 57 -3.74 7.04 -10.28
CA THR A 57 -3.04 6.74 -11.54
C THR A 57 -3.74 5.63 -12.31
N LEU A 58 -4.24 4.60 -11.64
CA LEU A 58 -5.04 3.54 -12.27
C LEU A 58 -6.35 4.09 -12.88
N ASP A 59 -6.97 5.08 -12.24
CA ASP A 59 -8.15 5.77 -12.79
C ASP A 59 -7.89 6.50 -14.12
N LEU A 60 -6.63 6.81 -14.42
CA LEU A 60 -6.21 7.42 -15.69
C LEU A 60 -5.87 6.41 -16.78
N VAL A 61 -5.77 5.12 -16.43
CA VAL A 61 -5.50 4.05 -17.38
C VAL A 61 -6.76 3.72 -18.17
N ASP A 62 -6.61 3.49 -19.48
CA ASP A 62 -7.72 3.03 -20.33
C ASP A 62 -8.29 1.70 -19.81
N ALA A 63 -9.59 1.48 -20.01
CA ALA A 63 -10.22 0.20 -19.69
C ALA A 63 -9.58 -0.96 -20.46
N ASP A 64 -9.46 -2.12 -19.80
CA ASP A 64 -8.76 -3.32 -20.30
C ASP A 64 -7.32 -3.03 -20.75
N PRO A 65 -6.46 -2.50 -19.85
CA PRO A 65 -5.08 -2.24 -20.20
C PRO A 65 -4.29 -3.54 -20.37
N GLY A 66 -3.41 -3.56 -21.37
CA GLY A 66 -2.43 -4.62 -21.52
C GLY A 66 -1.32 -4.54 -20.45
N ALA A 67 -0.56 -5.63 -20.32
CA ALA A 67 0.50 -5.80 -19.32
C ALA A 67 1.49 -4.63 -19.27
N GLU A 68 1.94 -4.10 -20.41
CA GLU A 68 2.92 -3.00 -20.47
C GLU A 68 2.41 -1.74 -19.76
N LYS A 69 1.15 -1.36 -19.99
CA LYS A 69 0.56 -0.17 -19.36
C LYS A 69 0.38 -0.37 -17.86
N LEU A 70 -0.04 -1.57 -17.42
CA LEU A 70 -0.19 -1.87 -16.00
C LEU A 70 1.17 -1.87 -15.27
N ASN A 71 2.18 -2.52 -15.84
CA ASN A 71 3.53 -2.53 -15.28
C ASN A 71 4.09 -1.10 -15.14
N ALA A 72 3.85 -0.24 -16.13
CA ALA A 72 4.25 1.17 -16.07
C ALA A 72 3.59 1.97 -14.93
N VAL A 73 2.54 1.44 -14.28
CA VAL A 73 1.89 2.04 -13.11
C VAL A 73 2.29 1.32 -11.81
N VAL A 74 2.37 -0.01 -11.81
CA VAL A 74 2.67 -0.81 -10.62
C VAL A 74 4.16 -0.75 -10.25
N GLU A 75 5.08 -0.81 -11.22
CA GLU A 75 6.53 -0.77 -10.93
C GLU A 75 6.95 0.52 -10.19
N PRO A 76 6.52 1.74 -10.61
CA PRO A 76 6.83 2.95 -9.86
C PRO A 76 6.20 2.97 -8.46
N PHE A 77 5.00 2.41 -8.29
CA PHE A 77 4.36 2.33 -6.98
C PHE A 77 5.19 1.47 -6.01
N PHE A 78 5.61 0.28 -6.43
CA PHE A 78 6.45 -0.61 -5.61
C PHE A 78 7.83 -0.01 -5.34
N THR A 79 8.42 0.66 -6.33
CA THR A 79 9.67 1.40 -6.14
C THR A 79 9.51 2.48 -5.06
N ASN A 80 8.43 3.26 -5.11
CA ASN A 80 8.16 4.29 -4.11
C ASN A 80 7.92 3.71 -2.71
N LEU A 81 7.25 2.55 -2.59
CA LEU A 81 7.08 1.86 -1.31
C LEU A 81 8.43 1.38 -0.74
N HIS A 82 9.29 0.82 -1.58
CA HIS A 82 10.63 0.41 -1.18
C HIS A 82 11.46 1.61 -0.70
N GLU A 83 11.48 2.70 -1.47
CA GLU A 83 12.20 3.92 -1.11
C GLU A 83 11.65 4.58 0.16
N PHE A 84 10.33 4.57 0.34
CA PHE A 84 9.68 5.04 1.57
C PHE A 84 10.12 4.21 2.77
N ASN A 85 10.03 2.88 2.68
CA ASN A 85 10.37 2.02 3.82
C ASN A 85 11.87 2.12 4.19
N ALA A 86 12.75 2.17 3.18
CA ALA A 86 14.19 2.34 3.39
C ALA A 86 14.54 3.65 4.10
N GLN A 87 13.79 4.75 3.86
CA GLN A 87 13.95 6.02 4.59
C GLN A 87 13.59 5.91 6.08
N HIS A 88 12.81 4.89 6.44
CA HIS A 88 12.36 4.59 7.79
C HIS A 88 13.00 3.31 8.35
N ALA A 89 14.22 3.02 7.91
CA ALA A 89 15.03 1.88 8.37
C ALA A 89 14.34 0.51 8.19
N ASP A 90 13.51 0.38 7.16
CA ASP A 90 12.75 -0.82 6.80
C ASP A 90 11.78 -1.29 7.90
N ALA A 91 11.36 -0.39 8.79
CA ALA A 91 10.54 -0.72 9.96
C ALA A 91 9.03 -0.56 9.75
N VAL A 92 8.59 0.13 8.69
CA VAL A 92 7.16 0.45 8.48
C VAL A 92 6.45 -0.66 7.70
N LEU A 93 7.11 -1.21 6.68
CA LEU A 93 6.59 -2.26 5.82
C LEU A 93 7.42 -3.54 6.03
N GLU A 94 6.98 -4.38 6.95
CA GLU A 94 7.56 -5.71 7.17
C GLU A 94 6.99 -6.71 6.13
N PRO A 95 7.43 -7.98 6.08
CA PRO A 95 6.96 -8.92 5.08
C PRO A 95 5.44 -9.12 5.03
N GLU A 96 4.74 -8.90 6.15
CA GLU A 96 3.27 -9.00 6.23
C GLU A 96 2.60 -7.82 5.51
N GLU A 97 2.99 -6.59 5.84
CA GLU A 97 2.48 -5.38 5.19
C GLU A 97 2.77 -5.34 3.69
N LYS A 98 3.95 -5.84 3.28
CA LYS A 98 4.29 -5.96 1.85
C LYS A 98 3.38 -6.95 1.14
N ALA A 99 3.05 -8.08 1.77
CA ALA A 99 2.14 -9.06 1.19
C ALA A 99 0.73 -8.47 1.01
N ASP A 100 0.26 -7.70 2.00
CA ASP A 100 -1.03 -7.01 1.93
C ASP A 100 -1.04 -5.92 0.85
N LEU A 101 0.04 -5.14 0.73
CA LEU A 101 0.19 -4.14 -0.34
C LEU A 101 0.30 -4.77 -1.73
N GLN A 102 0.91 -5.96 -1.86
CA GLN A 102 0.93 -6.73 -3.09
C GLN A 102 -0.49 -7.15 -3.51
N ASP A 103 -1.28 -7.72 -2.59
CA ASP A 103 -2.66 -8.11 -2.87
C ASP A 103 -3.54 -6.90 -3.19
N PHE A 104 -3.39 -5.81 -2.42
CA PHE A 104 -4.06 -4.53 -2.67
C PHE A 104 -3.77 -4.02 -4.08
N ALA A 105 -2.50 -3.98 -4.49
CA ALA A 105 -2.11 -3.54 -5.84
C ALA A 105 -2.71 -4.43 -6.93
N TYR A 106 -2.69 -5.75 -6.73
CA TYR A 106 -3.31 -6.69 -7.66
C TYR A 106 -4.82 -6.43 -7.81
N ARG A 107 -5.55 -6.31 -6.70
CA ARG A 107 -7.01 -6.06 -6.71
C ARG A 107 -7.35 -4.72 -7.35
N ALA A 108 -6.59 -3.68 -7.04
CA ALA A 108 -6.78 -2.35 -7.64
C ALA A 108 -6.49 -2.35 -9.14
N ALA A 109 -5.41 -3.00 -9.58
CA ALA A 109 -5.11 -3.17 -11.00
C ALA A 109 -6.21 -3.96 -11.72
N ALA A 110 -6.77 -5.00 -11.10
CA ALA A 110 -7.88 -5.77 -11.66
C ALA A 110 -9.15 -4.92 -11.88
N ALA A 111 -9.37 -3.87 -11.06
CA ALA A 111 -10.50 -2.96 -11.20
C ALA A 111 -10.45 -2.11 -12.49
N THR A 112 -9.30 -2.01 -13.16
CA THR A 112 -9.19 -1.40 -14.51
C THR A 112 -9.85 -2.24 -15.62
N GLY A 113 -10.26 -3.48 -15.30
CA GLY A 113 -10.79 -4.45 -16.25
C GLY A 113 -9.71 -5.23 -17.01
N ALA A 114 -8.45 -5.14 -16.58
CA ALA A 114 -7.35 -5.90 -17.14
C ALA A 114 -7.60 -7.41 -17.14
N THR A 115 -7.09 -8.08 -18.17
CA THR A 115 -7.13 -9.55 -18.26
C THR A 115 -6.23 -10.24 -17.22
N GLU A 116 -6.55 -11.49 -16.89
CA GLU A 116 -5.69 -12.32 -16.02
C GLU A 116 -4.25 -12.45 -16.54
N GLU A 117 -4.06 -12.49 -17.87
CA GLU A 117 -2.72 -12.53 -18.47
C GLU A 117 -1.91 -11.26 -18.14
N ALA A 118 -2.54 -10.08 -18.23
CA ALA A 118 -1.90 -8.82 -17.86
C ALA A 118 -1.63 -8.73 -16.35
N LEU A 119 -2.57 -9.18 -15.52
CA LEU A 119 -2.44 -9.18 -14.06
C LEU A 119 -1.36 -10.16 -13.55
N ASN A 120 -1.23 -11.33 -14.17
CA ASN A 120 -0.18 -12.31 -13.85
C ASN A 120 1.22 -11.86 -14.30
N SER A 121 1.31 -10.76 -15.05
CA SER A 121 2.57 -10.16 -15.51
C SER A 121 2.99 -8.96 -14.65
N LEU A 122 2.29 -8.67 -13.56
CA LEU A 122 2.66 -7.61 -12.63
C LEU A 122 3.95 -7.96 -11.87
N PRO A 123 4.74 -6.95 -11.44
CA PRO A 123 5.91 -7.20 -10.62
C PRO A 123 5.51 -7.70 -9.23
N GLU A 124 6.50 -8.19 -8.48
CA GLU A 124 6.37 -8.49 -7.05
C GLU A 124 6.99 -7.37 -6.21
N LEU A 125 6.41 -7.10 -5.05
CA LEU A 125 6.94 -6.20 -4.05
C LEU A 125 8.00 -6.94 -3.21
N GLU A 126 9.27 -6.56 -3.36
CA GLU A 126 10.42 -7.11 -2.62
C GLU A 126 10.59 -6.51 -1.22
#